data_AF-A0A356JKB9-F1
#
_entry.id   AF-A0A356JKB9-F1
#
_cell.length_a   1.000
_cell.length_b   1.000
_cell.length_c   1.000
_cell.angle_alpha   90.00
_cell.angle_beta   90.00
_cell.angle_gamma   90.00
#
_symmetry.space_group_name_H-M   'P 1'
#
loop_
_entity.id
_entity.type
_entity.pdbx_description
1 polymer ?
#
loop_
_entity_poly.entity_id
_entity_poly.type
_entity_poly.pdbx_seq_one_letter_code
_entity_poly.pdbx_strand_id
1 'polypeptide(L)'
;MRGPRRPQGVALISSTVIHRSADAGGAEVRVLDTTFKGKHVFIAWGLRGPELTRSADPAATVAARKALHAVAGHSEGPRSPEVFIANQSAVAITVYRLLTEARSGDAIFFLCDSQAVVEWLITALEVQGAD
;
A
#
# COMPACT_ATOMS: atom_id res chain seq x y z
N MET A 1 16.23 20.00 -5.93
CA MET A 1 15.83 19.83 -4.52
C MET A 1 16.30 18.44 -4.08
N ARG A 2 17.14 18.33 -3.06
CA ARG A 2 17.63 17.04 -2.55
C ARG A 2 16.53 16.45 -1.66
N GLY A 3 16.13 15.20 -1.94
CA GLY A 3 15.13 14.48 -1.15
C GLY A 3 15.56 14.33 0.32
N PRO A 4 14.62 13.96 1.22
CA PRO A 4 14.91 13.82 2.64
C PRO A 4 16.06 12.81 2.87
N ARG A 5 17.07 13.20 3.65
CA ARG A 5 18.19 12.32 4.03
C ARG A 5 17.74 11.31 5.08
N ARG A 6 18.11 10.03 4.87
CA ARG A 6 17.77 8.90 5.76
C ARG A 6 18.48 9.02 7.12
N PRO A 7 17.77 8.90 8.25
CA PRO A 7 18.40 8.57 9.53
C PRO A 7 18.84 7.10 9.53
N GLN A 8 20.10 6.83 9.91
CA GLN A 8 20.69 5.48 10.00
C GLN A 8 20.26 4.75 11.29
N GLY A 9 18.95 4.55 11.46
CA GLY A 9 18.40 3.58 12.41
C GLY A 9 18.04 2.28 11.67
N VAL A 10 17.93 1.16 12.37
CA VAL A 10 17.30 -0.06 11.82
C VAL A 10 15.98 0.36 11.20
N ALA A 11 15.82 0.14 9.88
CA ALA A 11 14.61 0.51 9.16
C ALA A 11 13.40 -0.08 9.90
N LEU A 12 12.55 0.79 10.43
CA LEU A 12 11.42 0.37 11.26
C LEU A 12 10.35 -0.31 10.41
N ILE A 13 10.28 0.06 9.13
CA ILE A 13 9.41 -0.47 8.08
C ILE A 13 10.32 -1.04 6.98
N SER A 14 10.01 -2.22 6.48
CA SER A 14 10.66 -2.78 5.30
C SER A 14 9.62 -3.52 4.47
N SER A 15 9.56 -3.25 3.17
CA SER A 15 8.58 -3.91 2.29
C SER A 15 9.24 -4.62 1.12
N THR A 16 8.78 -5.83 0.84
CA THR A 16 9.19 -6.63 -0.32
C THR A 16 7.97 -6.90 -1.19
N VAL A 17 8.14 -6.78 -2.52
CA VAL A 17 7.08 -7.13 -3.47
C VAL A 17 6.95 -8.66 -3.53
N ILE A 18 5.79 -9.18 -3.14
CA ILE A 18 5.49 -10.62 -3.15
C ILE A 18 4.51 -11.02 -4.26
N HIS A 19 3.85 -10.04 -4.87
CA HIS A 19 3.01 -10.24 -6.05
C HIS A 19 3.19 -9.06 -7.00
N ARG A 20 3.37 -9.37 -8.29
CA ARG A 20 3.47 -8.41 -9.39
C ARG A 20 2.63 -8.92 -10.55
N SER A 21 1.70 -8.10 -11.05
CA SER A 21 0.96 -8.39 -12.27
C SER A 21 0.71 -7.11 -13.05
N ALA A 22 0.60 -7.18 -14.37
CA ALA A 22 0.10 -6.07 -15.18
C ALA A 22 -1.44 -6.18 -15.27
N ASP A 23 -2.13 -5.06 -15.10
CA ASP A 23 -3.56 -4.99 -15.44
C ASP A 23 -3.74 -4.90 -16.97
N ALA A 24 -4.97 -5.03 -17.44
CA ALA A 24 -5.30 -4.98 -18.87
C ALA A 24 -4.95 -3.63 -19.54
N GLY A 25 -4.66 -2.58 -18.76
CA GLY A 25 -4.23 -1.26 -19.21
C GLY A 25 -2.73 -1.00 -19.08
N GLY A 26 -1.94 -2.00 -18.67
CA GLY A 26 -0.49 -1.88 -18.48
C GLY A 26 -0.07 -1.22 -17.16
N ALA A 27 -1.00 -0.88 -16.28
CA ALA A 27 -0.69 -0.43 -14.93
C ALA A 27 -0.26 -1.61 -14.07
N GLU A 28 0.85 -1.45 -13.36
CA GLU A 28 1.42 -2.51 -12.54
C GLU A 28 0.69 -2.60 -11.18
N VAL A 29 0.18 -3.80 -10.90
CA VAL A 29 -0.39 -4.18 -9.61
C VAL A 29 0.70 -4.83 -8.78
N ARG A 30 0.88 -4.34 -7.55
CA ARG A 30 1.85 -4.86 -6.58
C ARG A 30 1.16 -5.19 -5.26
N VAL A 31 1.51 -6.34 -4.66
CA VAL A 31 1.24 -6.64 -3.26
C VAL A 31 2.56 -6.78 -2.53
N LEU A 32 2.67 -6.11 -1.38
CA LEU A 32 3.83 -6.11 -0.53
C LEU A 32 3.62 -7.01 0.68
N ASP A 33 4.69 -7.66 1.12
CA ASP A 33 4.85 -8.08 2.51
C ASP A 33 5.67 -7.00 3.23
N THR A 34 5.01 -6.27 4.13
CA THR A 34 5.61 -5.19 4.91
C THR A 34 5.88 -5.66 6.33
N THR A 35 7.17 -5.69 6.70
CA THR A 35 7.62 -5.93 8.06
C THR A 35 7.64 -4.63 8.86
N PHE A 36 6.97 -4.61 10.01
CA PHE A 36 7.01 -3.51 10.98
C PHE A 36 6.96 -4.02 12.42
N LYS A 37 7.98 -3.69 13.22
CA LYS A 37 8.12 -4.15 14.64
C LYS A 37 7.93 -5.68 14.78
N GLY A 38 8.46 -6.46 13.84
CA GLY A 38 8.37 -7.92 13.82
C GLY A 38 7.02 -8.50 13.35
N LYS A 39 6.08 -7.67 12.89
CA LYS A 39 4.81 -8.09 12.29
C LYS A 39 4.90 -8.04 10.78
N HIS A 40 4.25 -8.97 10.10
CA HIS A 40 4.05 -8.96 8.65
C HIS A 40 2.67 -8.39 8.33
N VAL A 41 2.57 -7.39 7.46
CA VAL A 41 1.31 -6.78 7.02
C VAL A 41 1.30 -6.75 5.51
N PHE A 42 0.24 -7.26 4.90
CA PHE A 42 0.10 -7.26 3.45
C PHE A 42 -0.45 -5.92 2.97
N ILE A 43 0.19 -5.31 1.98
CA ILE A 43 -0.18 -3.97 1.53
C ILE A 43 -0.32 -3.92 0.01
N ALA A 44 -1.38 -3.28 -0.46
CA ALA A 44 -1.52 -2.85 -1.85
C ALA A 44 -2.12 -1.45 -1.90
N TRP A 45 -2.12 -0.84 -3.08
CA TRP A 45 -2.69 0.48 -3.31
C TRP A 45 -3.35 0.58 -4.68
N GLY A 46 -4.12 1.64 -4.86
CA GLY A 46 -4.66 2.04 -6.14
C GLY A 46 -4.98 3.53 -6.17
N LEU A 47 -5.26 4.05 -7.36
CA LEU A 47 -5.73 5.41 -7.55
C LEU A 47 -7.24 5.47 -7.43
N ARG A 48 -7.76 6.55 -6.84
CA ARG A 48 -9.21 6.80 -6.87
C ARG A 48 -9.71 7.02 -8.29
N GLY A 49 -10.98 6.71 -8.50
CA GLY A 49 -11.71 7.08 -9.71
C GLY A 49 -11.97 8.59 -9.80
N PRO A 50 -12.36 9.09 -10.99
CA PRO A 50 -12.78 10.47 -11.17
C PRO A 50 -14.03 10.82 -10.34
N GLU A 51 -14.85 9.82 -10.03
CA GLU A 51 -16.02 9.94 -9.17
C GLU A 51 -15.76 9.25 -7.82
N LEU A 52 -16.40 9.75 -6.76
CA LEU A 52 -16.31 9.20 -5.40
C LEU A 52 -17.19 7.95 -5.21
N THR A 53 -17.26 7.09 -6.22
CA THR A 53 -18.03 5.83 -6.20
C THR A 53 -17.12 4.66 -6.53
N ARG A 54 -17.28 3.53 -5.83
CA ARG A 54 -16.47 2.32 -6.08
C ARG A 54 -16.62 1.77 -7.51
N SER A 55 -17.75 2.01 -8.14
CA SER A 55 -17.99 1.65 -9.55
C SER A 55 -17.13 2.44 -10.53
N ALA A 56 -16.62 3.60 -10.13
CA ALA A 56 -15.71 4.42 -10.92
C ALA A 56 -14.23 4.14 -10.62
N ASP A 57 -13.92 3.16 -9.75
CA ASP A 57 -12.53 2.79 -9.46
C ASP A 57 -11.84 2.32 -10.76
N PRO A 58 -10.60 2.77 -11.04
CA PRO A 58 -9.81 2.29 -12.16
C PRO A 58 -9.65 0.76 -12.12
N ALA A 59 -9.57 0.14 -13.29
CA ALA A 59 -9.37 -1.32 -13.41
C ALA A 59 -8.15 -1.81 -12.61
N ALA A 60 -7.05 -1.07 -12.64
CA ALA A 60 -5.84 -1.32 -11.85
C ALA A 60 -6.12 -1.36 -10.34
N THR A 61 -6.91 -0.41 -9.82
CA THR A 61 -7.29 -0.33 -8.40
C THR A 61 -8.13 -1.53 -8.00
N VAL A 62 -9.09 -1.94 -8.85
CA VAL A 62 -9.89 -3.13 -8.61
C VAL A 62 -9.03 -4.40 -8.64
N ALA A 63 -8.09 -4.49 -9.58
CA ALA A 63 -7.17 -5.62 -9.70
C ALA A 63 -6.23 -5.71 -8.49
N ALA A 64 -5.66 -4.60 -8.03
CA ALA A 64 -4.81 -4.54 -6.84
C ALA A 64 -5.56 -4.95 -5.57
N ARG A 65 -6.81 -4.49 -5.40
CA ARG A 65 -7.66 -4.88 -4.27
C ARG A 65 -7.92 -6.39 -4.27
N LYS A 66 -8.21 -6.97 -5.44
CA LYS A 66 -8.40 -8.42 -5.60
C LYS A 66 -7.12 -9.21 -5.31
N ALA A 67 -5.98 -8.75 -5.83
CA ALA A 67 -4.69 -9.39 -5.60
C ALA A 67 -4.32 -9.39 -4.12
N LEU A 68 -4.54 -8.27 -3.42
CA LEU A 68 -4.32 -8.18 -1.97
C LEU A 68 -5.19 -9.18 -1.20
N HIS A 69 -6.49 -9.25 -1.51
CA HIS A 69 -7.39 -10.21 -0.86
C HIS A 69 -7.01 -11.66 -1.16
N ALA A 70 -6.54 -11.97 -2.37
CA ALA A 70 -6.08 -13.31 -2.72
C ALA A 70 -4.82 -13.71 -1.95
N VAL A 71 -3.86 -12.79 -1.80
CA VAL A 71 -2.63 -12.99 -1.01
C VAL A 71 -2.93 -13.13 0.48
N ALA A 72 -3.87 -12.35 1.00
CA ALA A 72 -4.27 -12.38 2.41
C ALA A 72 -5.26 -13.52 2.74
N GLY A 73 -5.74 -14.27 1.76
CA GLY A 73 -6.81 -15.24 1.92
C GLY A 73 -6.38 -16.48 2.72
N HIS A 74 -6.84 -16.59 3.97
CA HIS A 74 -7.24 -17.81 4.70
C HIS A 74 -7.79 -17.50 6.11
N SER A 75 -7.70 -16.27 6.62
CA SER A 75 -8.32 -15.94 7.90
C SER A 75 -9.79 -15.62 7.69
N GLU A 76 -10.68 -16.40 8.30
CA GLU A 76 -11.98 -15.88 8.73
C GLU A 76 -11.71 -14.67 9.63
N GLY A 77 -11.61 -13.51 8.98
CA GLY A 77 -11.47 -12.18 9.57
C GLY A 77 -10.04 -11.73 9.94
N PRO A 78 -9.40 -10.94 9.07
CA PRO A 78 -8.61 -9.78 9.48
C PRO A 78 -9.32 -8.48 9.07
N ARG A 79 -9.07 -7.40 9.83
CA ARG A 79 -9.49 -6.06 9.39
C ARG A 79 -8.70 -5.76 8.12
N SER A 80 -9.38 -5.69 6.99
CA SER A 80 -8.80 -5.20 5.73
C SER A 80 -9.22 -3.76 5.50
N PRO A 81 -8.73 -2.78 6.29
CA PRO A 81 -9.13 -1.40 6.14
C PRO A 81 -8.69 -0.90 4.77
N GLU A 82 -9.65 -0.28 4.09
CA GLU A 82 -9.38 0.57 2.96
C GLU A 82 -9.24 1.99 3.47
N VAL A 83 -8.06 2.60 3.27
CA VAL A 83 -7.76 3.93 3.79
C VAL A 83 -7.46 4.87 2.63
N PHE A 84 -8.27 5.93 2.55
CA PHE A 84 -8.09 6.98 1.58
C PHE A 84 -7.03 7.98 2.05
N ILE A 85 -6.09 8.33 1.16
CA ILE A 85 -5.06 9.35 1.38
C ILE A 85 -5.21 10.44 0.34
N ALA A 86 -5.73 11.59 0.80
CA ALA A 86 -6.01 12.76 -0.02
C ALA A 86 -4.74 13.51 -0.47
N ASN A 87 -3.68 13.50 0.35
CA ASN A 87 -2.49 14.32 0.11
C ASN A 87 -1.22 13.71 0.71
N GLN A 88 -0.06 14.18 0.21
CA GLN A 88 1.27 13.68 0.57
C GLN A 88 1.59 13.86 2.06
N SER A 89 1.19 14.99 2.66
CA SER A 89 1.47 15.29 4.06
C SER A 89 0.86 14.28 5.03
N ALA A 90 -0.23 13.61 4.64
CA ALA A 90 -0.87 12.59 5.44
C ALA A 90 -0.23 11.19 5.32
N VAL A 91 0.63 10.93 4.33
CA VAL A 91 1.11 9.59 4.00
C VAL A 91 1.87 8.94 5.16
N ALA A 92 2.96 9.57 5.62
CA ALA A 92 3.85 8.96 6.61
C ALA A 92 3.14 8.67 7.94
N ILE A 93 2.33 9.61 8.43
CA ILE A 93 1.56 9.45 9.66
C ILE A 93 0.48 8.37 9.52
N THR A 94 -0.19 8.30 8.36
CA THR A 94 -1.21 7.28 8.10
C THR A 94 -0.60 5.88 8.05
N VAL A 95 0.51 5.71 7.31
CA VAL A 95 1.24 4.43 7.24
C VAL A 95 1.68 3.98 8.62
N TYR A 96 2.36 4.85 9.38
CA TYR A 96 2.85 4.49 10.71
C TYR A 96 1.72 4.13 11.68
N ARG A 97 0.62 4.91 11.67
CA ARG A 97 -0.55 4.63 12.52
C ARG A 97 -1.14 3.26 12.18
N LEU A 98 -1.41 3.01 10.90
CA LEU A 98 -2.05 1.78 10.47
C LEU A 98 -1.16 0.55 10.71
N LEU A 99 0.14 0.64 10.44
CA LEU A 99 1.08 -0.44 10.77
C LEU A 99 1.20 -0.68 12.28
N THR A 100 1.02 0.36 13.09
CA THR A 100 0.98 0.22 14.56
C THR A 100 -0.28 -0.53 15.00
N GLU A 101 -1.44 -0.21 14.44
CA GLU A 101 -2.74 -0.82 14.76
C GLU A 101 -2.92 -2.23 14.19
N ALA A 102 -2.29 -2.53 13.05
CA ALA A 102 -2.42 -3.80 12.36
C ALA A 102 -1.83 -4.97 13.16
N ARG A 103 -2.44 -6.14 13.03
CA ARG A 103 -1.91 -7.42 13.50
C ARG A 103 -1.05 -8.05 12.41
N SER A 104 -0.20 -8.99 12.81
CA SER A 104 0.54 -9.77 11.82
C SER A 104 -0.46 -10.61 10.99
N GLY A 105 -0.32 -10.59 9.67
CA GLY A 105 -1.23 -11.21 8.71
C GLY A 105 -2.40 -10.31 8.28
N ASP A 106 -2.55 -9.09 8.82
CA ASP A 106 -3.56 -8.15 8.33
C ASP A 106 -3.21 -7.67 6.92
N ALA A 107 -4.24 -7.27 6.17
CA ALA A 107 -4.12 -6.66 4.86
C ALA A 107 -4.56 -5.20 4.93
N ILE A 108 -3.89 -4.29 4.23
CA ILE A 108 -4.25 -2.86 4.18
C ILE A 108 -4.25 -2.40 2.74
N PHE A 109 -5.37 -1.80 2.31
CA PHE A 109 -5.47 -1.21 1.00
C PHE A 109 -5.44 0.31 1.08
N PHE A 110 -4.48 0.95 0.41
CA PHE A 110 -4.41 2.41 0.33
C PHE A 110 -5.06 2.91 -0.96
N LEU A 111 -6.07 3.76 -0.83
CA LEU A 111 -6.66 4.47 -1.97
C LEU A 111 -6.05 5.87 -2.05
N CYS A 112 -5.23 6.12 -3.07
CA CYS A 112 -4.50 7.36 -3.25
C CYS A 112 -5.25 8.34 -4.16
N ASP A 113 -5.24 9.63 -3.79
CA ASP A 113 -5.89 10.69 -4.57
C ASP A 113 -5.22 10.97 -5.92
N SER A 114 -3.90 10.75 -6.00
CA SER A 114 -3.07 11.04 -7.17
C SER A 114 -1.81 10.19 -7.21
N GLN A 115 -1.17 10.13 -8.37
CA GLN A 115 0.10 9.40 -8.55
C GLN A 115 1.20 9.92 -7.63
N ALA A 116 1.23 11.22 -7.35
CA ALA A 116 2.21 11.77 -6.43
C ALA A 116 2.03 11.21 -5.01
N VAL A 117 0.78 10.97 -4.55
CA VAL A 117 0.55 10.31 -3.24
C VAL A 117 1.06 8.87 -3.26
N VAL A 118 0.94 8.15 -4.37
CA VAL A 118 1.47 6.79 -4.54
C VAL A 118 3.00 6.76 -4.39
N GLU A 119 3.71 7.68 -5.03
CA GLU A 119 5.19 7.76 -4.93
C GLU A 119 5.66 7.99 -3.48
N TRP A 120 4.97 8.87 -2.77
CA TRP A 120 5.22 9.10 -1.35
C TRP A 120 4.87 7.89 -0.48
N LEU A 121 3.80 7.16 -0.82
CA LEU A 121 3.43 5.92 -0.14
C LEU A 121 4.51 4.84 -0.31
N ILE A 122 4.98 4.62 -1.53
CA ILE A 122 6.08 3.68 -1.83
C ILE A 122 7.33 4.05 -1.04
N THR A 123 7.64 5.35 -0.96
CA THR A 123 8.77 5.85 -0.17
C THR A 123 8.59 5.57 1.33
N ALA A 124 7.40 5.84 1.88
CA ALA A 124 7.08 5.62 3.30
C ALA A 124 7.05 4.15 3.70
N LEU A 125 6.75 3.25 2.74
CA LEU A 125 6.76 1.80 2.93
C LEU A 125 8.14 1.18 2.75
N GLU A 126 9.15 1.95 2.35
CA GLU A 126 10.51 1.46 2.09
C GLU A 126 10.53 0.22 1.16
N VAL A 127 9.80 0.30 0.04
CA VAL A 127 9.68 -0.81 -0.92
C VAL A 127 11.03 -1.09 -1.59
N GLN A 128 11.50 -2.32 -1.49
CA GLN A 128 12.70 -2.80 -2.18
C GLN A 128 12.36 -3.32 -3.59
N GLY A 129 13.21 -3.05 -4.58
CA GLY A 129 13.06 -3.56 -5.95
C GLY A 129 12.00 -2.84 -6.80
N ALA A 130 11.82 -1.53 -6.59
CA ALA A 130 10.90 -0.70 -7.36
C ALA A 130 11.45 -0.25 -8.73
N ASP A 131 12.68 -0.62 -9.07
CA ASP A 131 13.33 -0.39 -10.37
C ASP A 131 12.91 -1.44 -11.43
#